data_AF-A0A151M8U3-F1
#
_entry.id   AF-A0A151M8U3-F1
#
_cell.length_a   1.000
_cell.length_b   1.000
_cell.length_c   1.000
_cell.angle_alpha   90.00
_cell.angle_beta   90.00
_cell.angle_gamma   90.00
#
_symmetry.space_group_name_H-M   'P 1'
#
loop_
_entity.id
_entity.type
_entity.pdbx_description
1 polymer ?
#
loop_
_entity_poly.entity_id
_entity_poly.type
_entity_poly.pdbx_seq_one_letter_code
_entity_poly.pdbx_strand_id
1 'polypeptide(L)'
;MPPTAERRWWRMSVPAFARKDGEDRPDVDELQKLLLEQVELRKKLEREFQSLKDNFQDQMKRELAYREEMVQQLQIVRDTLCNELDQERKARYAIQQKLKEAHDALHHFSCKMLTPRHCTGNCSFKPPLLPQ
;
A
#
# COMPACT_ATOMS: atom_id res chain seq x y z
N MET A 1 -5.98 -12.27 39.43
CA MET A 1 -6.74 -11.08 39.88
C MET A 1 -7.14 -10.27 38.64
N PRO A 2 -8.41 -9.92 38.43
CA PRO A 2 -8.81 -9.22 37.20
C PRO A 2 -8.23 -7.79 37.15
N PRO A 3 -7.85 -7.27 35.97
CA PRO A 3 -7.31 -5.92 35.82
C PRO A 3 -8.26 -4.85 36.38
N THR A 4 -7.70 -3.76 36.91
CA THR A 4 -8.42 -2.66 37.57
C THR A 4 -9.50 -1.99 36.71
N ALA A 5 -9.39 -2.08 35.39
CA ALA A 5 -10.40 -1.60 34.45
C ALA A 5 -11.71 -2.39 34.57
N GLU A 6 -11.67 -3.73 34.52
CA GLU A 6 -12.88 -4.57 34.65
C GLU A 6 -13.64 -4.28 35.94
N ARG A 7 -12.94 -4.09 37.07
CA ARG A 7 -13.57 -3.75 38.36
C ARG A 7 -14.31 -2.41 38.34
N ARG A 8 -13.86 -1.43 37.55
CA ARG A 8 -14.54 -0.13 37.40
C ARG A 8 -15.79 -0.27 36.53
N TRP A 9 -15.72 -1.06 35.46
CA TRP A 9 -16.87 -1.38 34.62
C TRP A 9 -17.95 -2.14 35.40
N TRP A 10 -17.58 -3.17 36.18
CA TRP A 10 -18.52 -3.88 37.07
C TRP A 10 -19.21 -2.94 38.07
N ARG A 11 -18.48 -1.96 38.65
CA ARG A 11 -19.06 -0.97 39.56
C ARG A 11 -20.04 0.00 38.89
N MET A 12 -19.90 0.24 37.58
CA MET A 12 -20.80 1.10 36.80
C MET A 12 -22.01 0.33 36.23
N SER A 13 -21.90 -0.98 36.05
CA SER A 13 -22.97 -1.84 35.53
C SER A 13 -23.89 -2.41 36.62
N VAL A 14 -23.49 -2.39 37.89
CA VAL A 14 -24.38 -2.76 39.01
C VAL A 14 -25.27 -1.55 39.31
N PRO A 15 -26.61 -1.69 39.23
CA PRO A 15 -27.54 -0.61 39.59
C PRO A 15 -27.20 -0.09 40.99
N ALA A 16 -27.30 1.22 41.20
CA ALA A 16 -27.10 1.88 42.50
C ALA A 16 -28.23 1.56 43.50
N PHE A 17 -28.55 0.27 43.66
CA PHE A 17 -29.66 -0.24 44.47
C PHE A 17 -29.37 -0.16 45.99
N ALA A 18 -28.12 0.10 46.38
CA ALA A 18 -27.67 0.07 47.77
C ALA A 18 -27.40 1.46 48.35
N ARG A 19 -28.38 2.37 48.29
CA ARG A 19 -28.42 3.57 49.15
C ARG A 19 -29.82 4.19 49.19
N LYS A 20 -30.80 3.48 49.75
CA LYS A 20 -32.06 4.08 50.17
C LYS A 20 -32.55 3.35 51.42
N ASP A 21 -32.27 3.94 52.58
CA ASP A 21 -32.80 3.49 53.86
C ASP A 21 -34.31 3.76 53.90
N GLY A 22 -35.10 2.74 54.23
CA GLY A 22 -36.55 2.83 54.46
C GLY A 22 -37.40 1.86 53.64
N GLU A 23 -37.61 0.66 54.21
CA GLU A 23 -38.80 -0.20 54.06
C GLU A 23 -39.47 -0.31 52.67
N ASP A 24 -38.78 -0.92 51.71
CA ASP A 24 -39.42 -1.81 50.71
C ASP A 24 -38.34 -2.76 50.21
N ARG A 25 -38.25 -3.94 50.83
CA ARG A 25 -37.30 -4.97 50.37
C ARG A 25 -37.91 -5.50 49.07
N PRO A 26 -37.26 -5.33 47.91
CA PRO A 26 -37.86 -5.75 46.65
C PRO A 26 -38.22 -7.22 46.76
N ASP A 27 -39.43 -7.54 46.32
CA ASP A 27 -39.92 -8.91 46.38
C ASP A 27 -38.98 -9.83 45.59
N VAL A 28 -38.78 -11.05 46.08
CA VAL A 28 -37.80 -11.99 45.50
C VAL A 28 -38.13 -12.27 44.04
N ASP A 29 -39.42 -12.30 43.69
CA ASP A 29 -39.90 -12.50 42.33
C ASP A 29 -39.57 -11.30 41.42
N GLU A 30 -39.64 -10.07 41.93
CA GLU A 30 -39.28 -8.86 41.19
C GLU A 30 -37.78 -8.81 40.91
N LEU A 31 -36.95 -9.17 41.91
CA LEU A 31 -35.50 -9.31 41.73
C LEU A 31 -35.15 -10.41 40.71
N GLN A 32 -35.85 -11.54 40.74
CA GLN A 32 -35.63 -12.64 39.82
C GLN A 32 -35.98 -12.26 38.38
N LYS A 33 -37.07 -11.50 38.19
CA LYS A 33 -37.45 -10.94 36.89
C LYS A 33 -36.41 -9.96 36.36
N LEU A 34 -35.96 -9.00 37.19
CA LEU A 34 -34.93 -8.03 36.80
C LEU A 34 -33.59 -8.71 36.44
N LEU A 35 -33.20 -9.76 37.18
CA LEU A 35 -32.01 -10.53 36.86
C LEU A 35 -32.12 -11.25 35.52
N LEU A 36 -33.29 -11.84 35.23
CA LEU A 36 -33.55 -12.50 33.95
C LEU A 36 -33.47 -11.51 32.78
N GLU A 37 -34.11 -10.34 32.92
CA GLU A 37 -34.06 -9.26 31.92
C GLU A 37 -32.62 -8.80 31.67
N GLN A 38 -31.81 -8.62 32.73
CA GLN A 38 -30.40 -8.25 32.59
C GLN A 38 -29.55 -9.34 31.92
N VAL A 39 -29.82 -10.62 32.20
CA VAL A 39 -29.13 -11.74 31.55
C VAL A 39 -29.46 -11.78 30.06
N GLU A 40 -30.73 -11.59 29.67
CA GLU A 40 -31.13 -11.59 28.27
C GLU A 40 -30.60 -10.37 27.51
N LEU A 41 -30.60 -9.19 28.14
CA LEU A 41 -29.92 -7.99 27.61
C LEU A 41 -28.43 -8.25 27.38
N ARG A 42 -27.74 -8.86 28.35
CA ARG A 42 -26.32 -9.20 28.21
C ARG A 42 -26.08 -10.15 27.03
N LYS A 43 -26.86 -11.23 26.91
CA LYS A 43 -26.77 -12.18 25.79
C LYS A 43 -27.05 -11.52 24.43
N LYS A 44 -27.96 -10.54 24.39
CA LYS A 44 -28.23 -9.78 23.16
C LYS A 44 -27.01 -8.93 22.78
N LEU A 45 -26.46 -8.18 23.72
CA LEU A 45 -25.27 -7.35 23.49
C LEU A 45 -24.03 -8.19 23.13
N GLU A 46 -23.84 -9.35 23.76
CA GLU A 46 -22.75 -10.28 23.42
C GLU A 46 -22.87 -10.77 21.97
N ARG A 47 -24.08 -11.08 21.49
CA ARG A 47 -24.33 -11.45 20.08
C ARG A 47 -24.10 -10.29 19.11
N GLU A 48 -24.58 -9.10 19.45
CA GLU A 48 -24.37 -7.89 18.62
C GLU A 48 -22.90 -7.53 18.53
N PHE A 49 -22.16 -7.61 19.64
CA PHE A 49 -20.72 -7.40 19.67
C PHE A 49 -19.97 -8.42 18.81
N GLN A 50 -20.37 -9.70 18.90
CA GLN A 50 -19.76 -10.75 18.08
C GLN A 50 -20.02 -10.52 16.59
N SER A 51 -21.26 -10.19 16.19
CA SER A 51 -21.57 -9.84 14.79
C SER A 51 -20.78 -8.63 14.31
N LEU A 52 -20.63 -7.60 15.13
CA LEU A 52 -19.84 -6.42 14.80
C LEU A 52 -18.36 -6.77 14.61
N LYS A 53 -17.81 -7.61 15.50
CA LYS A 53 -16.43 -8.10 15.40
C LYS A 53 -16.20 -8.88 14.11
N ASP A 54 -17.09 -9.80 13.76
CA ASP A 54 -16.98 -10.62 12.55
C ASP A 54 -17.06 -9.74 11.30
N ASN A 55 -17.97 -8.76 11.27
CA ASN A 55 -18.07 -7.79 10.19
C ASN A 55 -16.78 -6.99 9.98
N PHE A 56 -16.17 -6.48 11.06
CA PHE A 56 -14.90 -5.76 10.97
C PHE A 56 -13.76 -6.67 10.53
N GLN A 57 -13.71 -7.90 11.01
CA GLN A 57 -12.69 -8.86 10.58
C GLN A 57 -12.79 -9.14 9.09
N ASP A 58 -13.99 -9.36 8.58
CA ASP A 58 -14.20 -9.65 7.16
C ASP A 58 -13.99 -8.43 6.27
N GLN A 59 -14.34 -7.24 6.75
CA GLN A 59 -14.00 -6.00 6.06
C GLN A 59 -12.48 -5.82 5.97
N MET A 60 -11.76 -6.00 7.08
CA MET A 60 -10.31 -5.84 7.10
C MET A 60 -9.59 -6.88 6.23
N LYS A 61 -10.04 -8.14 6.25
CA LYS A 61 -9.50 -9.20 5.36
C LYS A 61 -9.67 -8.84 3.89
N ARG A 62 -10.85 -8.37 3.49
CA ARG A 62 -11.13 -7.95 2.10
C ARG A 62 -10.28 -6.75 1.69
N GLU A 63 -10.15 -5.76 2.56
CA GLU A 63 -9.34 -4.57 2.31
C GLU A 63 -7.85 -4.91 2.15
N LEU A 64 -7.32 -5.82 2.98
CA LEU A 64 -5.95 -6.30 2.85
C LEU A 64 -5.73 -7.04 1.53
N ALA A 65 -6.62 -7.97 1.19
CA ALA A 65 -6.53 -8.71 -0.08
C ALA A 65 -6.57 -7.77 -1.30
N TYR A 66 -7.45 -6.77 -1.27
CA TYR A 66 -7.53 -5.77 -2.34
C TYR A 66 -6.22 -4.97 -2.49
N ARG A 67 -5.63 -4.54 -1.37
CA ARG A 67 -4.34 -3.81 -1.40
C ARG A 67 -3.20 -4.68 -1.91
N GLU A 68 -3.16 -5.95 -1.52
CA GLU A 68 -2.17 -6.91 -2.02
C GLU A 68 -2.29 -7.12 -3.53
N GLU A 69 -3.51 -7.28 -4.05
CA GLU A 69 -3.74 -7.39 -5.50
C GLU A 69 -3.33 -6.11 -6.24
N MET A 70 -3.67 -4.93 -5.72
CA MET A 70 -3.27 -3.66 -6.31
C MET A 70 -1.73 -3.52 -6.37
N VAL A 71 -1.02 -3.93 -5.32
CA VAL A 71 0.45 -3.94 -5.32
C VAL A 71 0.99 -4.88 -6.40
N GLN A 72 0.41 -6.05 -6.59
CA GLN A 72 0.81 -6.98 -7.65
C GLN A 72 0.56 -6.38 -9.04
N GLN A 73 -0.59 -5.73 -9.27
CA GLN A 73 -0.88 -5.07 -10.54
C GLN A 73 0.11 -3.92 -10.84
N LEU A 74 0.38 -3.07 -9.84
CA LEU A 74 1.37 -1.98 -9.97
C LEU A 74 2.77 -2.52 -10.26
N GLN A 75 3.13 -3.65 -9.65
CA GLN A 75 4.40 -4.31 -9.88
C GLN A 75 4.54 -4.79 -11.34
N ILE A 76 3.49 -5.39 -11.91
CA ILE A 76 3.47 -5.81 -13.32
C ILE A 76 3.63 -4.59 -14.25
N VAL A 77 2.86 -3.52 -14.00
CA VAL A 77 2.95 -2.29 -14.79
C VAL A 77 4.35 -1.71 -14.73
N ARG A 78 4.93 -1.61 -13.53
CA ARG A 78 6.29 -1.12 -13.31
C ARG A 78 7.30 -1.96 -14.10
N ASP A 79 7.26 -3.29 -13.97
CA ASP A 79 8.23 -4.16 -14.62
C ASP A 79 8.13 -4.08 -16.14
N THR A 80 6.91 -3.99 -16.66
CA THR A 80 6.65 -3.82 -18.09
C THR A 80 7.26 -2.51 -18.61
N LEU A 81 6.99 -1.39 -17.93
CA LEU A 81 7.54 -0.09 -18.31
C LEU A 81 9.08 -0.05 -18.20
N CYS A 82 9.66 -0.65 -17.16
CA CYS A 82 11.11 -0.77 -17.03
C CYS A 82 11.72 -1.53 -18.22
N ASN A 83 11.10 -2.65 -18.61
CA ASN A 83 11.56 -3.45 -19.74
C ASN A 83 11.47 -2.68 -21.07
N GLU A 84 10.37 -1.97 -21.31
CA GLU A 84 10.19 -1.15 -22.51
C GLU A 84 11.22 -0.01 -22.58
N LEU A 85 11.45 0.69 -21.47
CA LEU A 85 12.46 1.75 -21.40
C LEU A 85 13.87 1.22 -21.68
N ASP A 86 14.22 0.05 -21.16
CA ASP A 86 15.53 -0.55 -21.41
C ASP A 86 15.68 -1.03 -22.86
N GLN A 87 14.59 -1.50 -23.48
CA GLN A 87 14.59 -1.82 -24.91
C GLN A 87 14.76 -0.57 -25.78
N GLU A 88 14.05 0.52 -25.46
CA GLU A 88 14.21 1.81 -26.15
C GLU A 88 15.66 2.30 -26.06
N ARG A 89 16.25 2.29 -24.85
CA ARG A 89 17.64 2.70 -24.65
C ARG A 89 18.61 1.89 -25.49
N LYS A 90 18.46 0.57 -25.51
CA LYS A 90 19.29 -0.33 -26.34
C LYS A 90 19.13 -0.02 -27.82
N ALA A 91 17.90 0.17 -28.29
CA ALA A 91 17.64 0.53 -29.69
C ALA A 91 18.28 1.88 -30.03
N ARG A 92 18.14 2.87 -29.16
CA ARG A 92 18.73 4.20 -29.31
C ARG A 92 20.25 4.15 -29.40
N TYR A 93 20.91 3.42 -28.49
CA TYR A 93 22.37 3.27 -28.54
C TYR A 93 22.84 2.54 -29.80
N ALA A 94 22.12 1.51 -30.25
CA ALA A 94 22.43 0.82 -31.50
C ALA A 94 22.32 1.76 -32.72
N ILE A 95 21.29 2.60 -32.77
CA ILE A 95 21.12 3.59 -33.84
C ILE A 95 22.21 4.66 -33.77
N GLN A 96 22.49 5.21 -32.58
CA GLN A 96 23.55 6.22 -32.41
C GLN A 96 24.92 5.68 -32.84
N GLN A 97 25.23 4.44 -32.50
CA GLN A 97 26.48 3.79 -32.92
C GLN A 97 26.56 3.68 -34.44
N LYS A 98 25.50 3.19 -35.10
CA LYS A 98 25.45 3.10 -36.57
C LYS A 98 25.58 4.47 -37.25
N LEU A 99 24.93 5.51 -36.69
CA LEU A 99 25.05 6.87 -37.21
C LEU A 99 26.47 7.40 -37.09
N LYS A 100 27.14 7.13 -35.96
CA LYS A 100 28.54 7.50 -35.76
C LYS A 100 29.46 6.80 -36.75
N GLU A 101 29.28 5.49 -36.95
CA GLU A 101 30.06 4.72 -37.93
C GLU A 101 29.85 5.23 -39.37
N ALA A 102 28.60 5.48 -39.75
CA ALA A 102 28.28 6.05 -41.06
C ALA A 102 28.89 7.44 -41.24
N HIS A 103 28.80 8.29 -40.21
CA HIS A 103 29.41 9.60 -40.19
C HIS A 103 30.94 9.50 -40.34
N ASP A 104 31.60 8.64 -39.57
CA ASP A 104 33.05 8.47 -39.60
C ASP A 104 33.53 7.93 -40.96
N ALA A 105 32.78 7.01 -41.57
CA ALA A 105 33.05 6.49 -42.91
C ALA A 105 32.91 7.58 -43.99
N LEU A 106 31.84 8.38 -43.95
CA LEU A 106 31.63 9.51 -44.86
C LEU A 106 32.71 10.56 -44.69
N HIS A 107 33.03 10.92 -43.45
CA HIS A 107 34.07 11.87 -43.14
C HIS A 107 35.43 11.39 -43.66
N HIS A 108 35.77 10.11 -43.43
CA HIS A 108 36.97 9.49 -43.99
C HIS A 108 37.01 9.60 -45.52
N PHE A 109 35.90 9.27 -46.19
CA PHE A 109 35.80 9.37 -47.64
C PHE A 109 36.01 10.80 -48.14
N SER A 110 35.28 11.78 -47.60
CA SER A 110 35.39 13.18 -48.03
C SER A 110 36.78 13.79 -47.76
N CYS A 111 37.35 13.51 -46.60
CA CYS A 111 38.62 14.10 -46.13
C CYS A 111 39.85 13.41 -46.74
N LYS A 112 39.83 12.10 -46.98
CA LYS A 112 40.99 11.35 -47.50
C LYS A 112 40.92 11.01 -48.99
N MET A 113 39.73 10.85 -49.58
CA MET A 113 39.59 10.46 -50.99
C MET A 113 39.30 11.65 -51.90
N LEU A 114 38.48 12.62 -51.45
CA LEU A 114 38.07 13.76 -52.29
C LEU A 114 38.92 15.02 -52.09
N THR A 115 39.45 15.27 -50.89
CA THR A 115 40.24 16.48 -50.60
C THR A 115 41.51 16.24 -49.75
N PRO A 116 42.45 15.38 -50.19
CA PRO A 116 43.59 14.94 -49.36
C PRO A 116 44.50 16.07 -48.83
N ARG A 117 44.55 17.21 -49.52
CA ARG A 117 45.45 18.35 -49.21
C ARG A 117 45.01 19.20 -48.01
N HIS A 118 43.76 19.08 -47.53
CA HIS A 118 43.23 19.93 -46.45
C HIS A 118 43.18 19.26 -45.06
N CYS A 119 43.51 17.96 -44.96
CA CYS A 119 43.31 17.19 -43.72
C CYS A 119 44.59 16.82 -42.96
N THR A 120 45.78 17.22 -43.40
CA THR A 120 47.05 17.03 -42.67
C THR A 120 47.19 18.05 -41.53
N GLY A 121 46.32 17.95 -40.51
CA GLY A 121 46.51 18.61 -39.21
C GLY A 121 45.38 19.52 -38.71
N ASN A 122 44.43 19.95 -39.55
CA ASN A 122 43.45 20.98 -39.18
C ASN A 122 41.99 20.62 -39.50
N CYS A 123 41.62 19.34 -39.39
CA CYS A 123 40.22 18.96 -39.53
C CYS A 123 39.41 19.50 -38.35
N SER A 124 38.58 20.53 -38.58
CA SER A 124 37.83 21.26 -37.54
C SER A 124 36.63 20.47 -36.96
N PHE A 125 36.56 19.16 -37.20
CA PHE A 125 35.47 18.32 -36.75
C PHE A 125 35.65 17.92 -35.28
N LYS A 126 34.82 18.52 -34.41
CA LYS A 126 34.68 18.10 -33.01
C LYS A 126 33.62 16.99 -32.93
N PRO A 127 33.96 15.77 -32.49
CA PRO A 127 32.95 14.73 -32.34
C PRO A 127 31.94 15.15 -31.26
N PRO A 128 30.64 14.84 -31.43
CA PRO A 128 29.64 15.09 -30.40
C PRO A 128 29.99 14.28 -29.15
N LEU A 129 30.02 14.95 -27.99
CA LEU A 129 30.16 14.29 -26.69
C LEU A 129 28.89 13.46 -26.44
N LEU A 130 28.97 12.15 -26.68
CA LEU A 130 27.97 11.20 -26.19
C LEU A 130 28.15 11.03 -24.68
N PRO A 131 27.08 11.05 -23.88
CA PRO A 131 27.18 10.70 -22.46
C PRO A 131 27.64 9.25 -22.31
N GLN A 132 28.59 9.00 -21.41
CA GLN A 132 28.97 7.66 -20.95
C GLN A 132 27.87 7.04 -20.08
#